data_AF-A0A6F8Y7Y8-F1
#
_entry.id   AF-A0A6F8Y7Y8-F1
#
_cell.length_a   1.000
_cell.length_b   1.000
_cell.length_c   1.000
_cell.angle_alpha   90.00
_cell.angle_beta   90.00
_cell.angle_gamma   90.00
#
_symmetry.space_group_name_H-M   'P 1'
#
loop_
_entity.id
_entity.type
_entity.pdbx_description
1 polymer ?
#
loop_
_entity_poly.entity_id
_entity_poly.type
_entity_poly.pdbx_seq_one_letter_code
_entity_poly.pdbx_strand_id
1 'polypeptide(L)'
;MQAVARQIATVVRRGIQVSVVVGGGNFFRGAELQKRGMDRARADYMGMLGTVMNCLALQDFLEKEGIETRVQTAINMAQVAEPYIPLRAIRHLEKGGS
;
A
#
# COMPACT_ATOMS: atom_id res chain seq x y z
N MET A 1 3.82 -11.80 1.46
CA MET A 1 4.03 -10.49 2.11
C MET A 1 5.23 -10.48 3.05
N GLN A 2 5.33 -11.40 4.02
CA GLN A 2 6.37 -11.37 5.06
C GLN A 2 7.82 -11.36 4.53
N ALA A 3 8.14 -12.16 3.51
CA ALA A 3 9.47 -12.15 2.89
C ALA A 3 9.83 -10.78 2.28
N VAL A 4 8.86 -10.12 1.63
CA VAL A 4 9.03 -8.77 1.05
C VAL A 4 9.23 -7.73 2.16
N ALA A 5 8.47 -7.81 3.25
CA ALA A 5 8.64 -6.92 4.40
C ALA A 5 10.05 -7.00 5.00
N ARG A 6 10.61 -8.21 5.15
CA ARG A 6 11.99 -8.40 5.64
C ARG A 6 13.05 -7.82 4.72
N GLN A 7 12.86 -7.94 3.41
CA GLN A 7 13.75 -7.35 2.42
C GLN A 7 13.72 -5.82 2.50
N ILE A 8 12.52 -5.23 2.56
CA ILE A 8 12.35 -3.78 2.75
C ILE A 8 12.99 -3.32 4.06
N ALA A 9 12.74 -4.02 5.17
CA ALA A 9 13.31 -3.69 6.46
C ALA A 9 14.85 -3.69 6.43
N THR A 10 15.47 -4.62 5.71
CA THR A 10 16.94 -4.66 5.54
C THR A 10 17.47 -3.45 4.79
N VAL A 11 16.74 -2.95 3.79
CA VAL A 11 17.10 -1.74 3.04
C VAL A 11 16.91 -0.50 3.90
N VAL A 12 15.77 -0.37 4.59
CA VAL A 12 15.47 0.76 5.47
C VAL A 12 16.47 0.88 6.61
N ARG A 13 16.86 -0.22 7.25
CA ARG A 13 17.88 -0.24 8.31
C ARG A 13 19.27 0.21 7.86
N ARG A 14 19.51 0.32 6.55
CA ARG A 14 20.76 0.90 5.99
C ARG A 14 20.65 2.42 5.80
N GLY A 15 19.59 3.06 6.29
CA GLY A 15 19.34 4.50 6.12
C GLY A 15 18.73 4.87 4.78
N ILE A 16 18.25 3.89 4.01
CA ILE A 16 17.65 4.13 2.68
C ILE A 16 16.15 4.34 2.85
N GLN A 17 15.65 5.47 2.35
CA GLN A 17 14.21 5.75 2.31
C GLN A 17 13.54 4.92 1.20
N VAL A 18 12.44 4.25 1.54
CA VAL A 18 11.72 3.37 0.62
C VAL A 18 10.27 3.82 0.49
N SER A 19 9.79 3.92 -0.75
CA SER A 19 8.37 4.05 -1.09
C SER A 19 7.94 2.83 -1.90
N VAL A 20 6.78 2.25 -1.57
CA VAL A 20 6.27 1.03 -2.19
C VAL A 20 4.90 1.30 -2.78
N VAL A 21 4.71 0.92 -4.03
CA VAL A 21 3.39 0.87 -4.68
C VAL A 21 2.97 -0.59 -4.78
N VAL A 22 1.85 -0.94 -4.15
CA VAL A 22 1.29 -2.29 -4.18
C VAL A 22 0.17 -2.36 -5.21
N GLY A 23 0.06 -3.48 -5.93
CA GLY A 23 -1.06 -3.73 -6.85
C GLY A 23 -2.19 -4.53 -6.20
N GLY A 24 -3.42 -4.39 -6.71
CA GLY A 24 -4.62 -5.09 -6.24
C GLY A 24 -4.84 -6.49 -6.86
N GLY A 25 -3.93 -6.96 -7.71
CA GLY A 25 -4.13 -8.15 -8.55
C GLY A 25 -4.30 -9.47 -7.79
N ASN A 26 -3.91 -9.54 -6.52
CA ASN A 26 -4.04 -10.76 -5.70
C ASN A 26 -5.48 -11.01 -5.21
N PHE A 27 -6.24 -9.96 -4.91
CA PHE A 27 -7.63 -10.07 -4.48
C PHE A 27 -8.62 -9.89 -5.63
N PHE A 28 -8.21 -9.15 -6.66
CA PHE A 28 -9.11 -8.72 -7.70
C PHE A 28 -8.61 -9.13 -9.08
N ARG A 29 -9.04 -10.30 -9.55
CA ARG A 29 -8.89 -10.73 -10.95
C ARG A 29 -9.97 -10.02 -11.79
N GLY A 30 -9.84 -8.71 -12.00
CA GLY A 30 -10.87 -7.89 -12.66
C GLY A 30 -11.36 -8.43 -14.01
N ALA A 31 -10.48 -9.11 -14.75
CA ALA A 31 -10.83 -9.79 -16.01
C ALA A 31 -11.81 -10.98 -15.82
N GLU A 32 -11.78 -11.65 -14.66
CA GLU A 32 -12.65 -12.79 -14.34
C GLU A 32 -14.04 -12.32 -13.87
N LEU A 33 -14.11 -11.16 -13.21
CA LEU A 33 -15.37 -10.56 -12.74
C LEU A 33 -16.11 -9.81 -13.86
N GLN A 34 -15.40 -9.16 -14.79
CA GLN A 34 -16.01 -8.63 -16.02
C GLN A 34 -16.68 -9.73 -16.84
N LYS A 35 -16.04 -10.92 -16.97
CA LYS A 35 -16.64 -12.09 -17.63
C LYS A 35 -17.92 -12.59 -16.95
N ARG A 36 -18.11 -12.28 -15.66
CA ARG A 36 -19.31 -12.60 -14.87
C ARG A 36 -20.37 -11.50 -14.91
N GLY A 37 -20.23 -10.50 -15.80
CA GLY A 37 -21.22 -9.44 -15.99
C GLY A 37 -21.11 -8.28 -15.00
N MET A 38 -19.98 -8.16 -14.28
CA MET A 38 -19.74 -7.03 -13.39
C MET A 38 -19.43 -5.77 -14.20
N ASP A 39 -20.09 -4.66 -13.85
CA ASP A 39 -19.79 -3.34 -14.39
C ASP A 39 -18.31 -2.97 -14.18
N ARG A 40 -17.69 -2.42 -15.23
CA ARG A 40 -16.26 -2.11 -15.25
C ARG A 40 -15.86 -1.09 -14.18
N ALA A 41 -16.67 -0.05 -13.95
CA ALA A 41 -16.34 0.96 -12.95
C ALA A 41 -16.37 0.38 -11.53
N ARG A 42 -17.33 -0.50 -11.23
CA ARG A 42 -17.36 -1.24 -9.96
C ARG A 42 -16.15 -2.16 -9.80
N ALA A 43 -15.77 -2.85 -10.86
CA ALA A 43 -14.59 -3.71 -10.88
C ALA A 43 -13.31 -2.90 -10.59
N ASP A 44 -13.13 -1.75 -11.23
CA ASP A 44 -11.98 -0.87 -10.99
C ASP A 44 -11.93 -0.36 -9.54
N TYR A 45 -13.09 0.01 -8.97
CA TYR A 45 -13.19 0.46 -7.58
C TYR A 45 -12.79 -0.63 -6.58
N MET A 46 -13.28 -1.85 -6.78
CA MET A 46 -12.91 -2.99 -5.95
C MET A 46 -11.42 -3.35 -6.10
N GLY A 47 -10.85 -3.18 -7.29
CA GLY A 47 -9.40 -3.31 -7.51
C GLY A 47 -8.59 -2.30 -6.70
N MET A 48 -9.01 -1.03 -6.68
CA MET A 48 -8.36 0.01 -5.88
C MET A 48 -8.46 -0.27 -4.37
N LEU A 49 -9.61 -0.75 -3.88
CA LEU A 49 -9.77 -1.18 -2.49
C LEU A 49 -8.88 -2.40 -2.18
N GLY A 50 -8.76 -3.35 -3.11
CA GLY A 50 -7.84 -4.48 -3.00
C GLY A 50 -6.38 -4.06 -2.83
N THR A 51 -5.96 -3.03 -3.56
CA THR A 51 -4.64 -2.41 -3.37
C THR A 51 -4.48 -1.86 -1.96
N VAL A 52 -5.46 -1.13 -1.42
CA VAL A 52 -5.37 -0.58 -0.07
C VAL A 52 -5.30 -1.69 0.98
N MET A 53 -6.11 -2.74 0.86
CA MET A 53 -6.04 -3.91 1.75
C MET A 53 -4.65 -4.55 1.74
N ASN A 54 -4.03 -4.67 0.56
CA ASN A 54 -2.66 -5.17 0.45
C ASN A 54 -1.64 -4.24 1.12
N CYS A 55 -1.80 -2.91 0.98
CA CYS A 55 -0.93 -1.96 1.67
C CYS A 55 -1.03 -2.08 3.19
N LEU A 56 -2.23 -2.20 3.74
CA LEU A 56 -2.44 -2.40 5.19
C LEU A 56 -1.83 -3.72 5.68
N ALA A 57 -1.99 -4.80 4.91
CA ALA A 57 -1.35 -6.07 5.23
C ALA A 57 0.18 -5.94 5.24
N LEU A 58 0.77 -5.23 4.26
CA LEU A 58 2.22 -4.99 4.23
C LEU A 58 2.67 -4.13 5.41
N GLN A 59 1.89 -3.10 5.78
CA GLN A 59 2.16 -2.25 6.94
C GLN A 59 2.27 -3.07 8.22
N ASP A 60 1.30 -3.95 8.50
CA ASP A 60 1.33 -4.82 9.69
C ASP A 60 2.63 -5.67 9.76
N PHE A 61 3.07 -6.22 8.62
CA PHE A 61 4.33 -6.98 8.59
C PHE A 61 5.58 -6.09 8.77
N LEU A 62 5.57 -4.85 8.27
CA LEU A 62 6.67 -3.90 8.44
C LEU A 62 6.76 -3.38 9.89
N GLU A 63 5.61 -3.10 10.51
CA GLU A 63 5.53 -2.68 11.92
C GLU A 63 6.02 -3.80 12.85
N LYS A 64 5.69 -5.07 12.55
CA LYS A 64 6.25 -6.24 13.26
C LYS A 64 7.76 -6.40 13.12
N GLU A 65 8.35 -5.84 12.07
CA GLU A 65 9.80 -5.78 11.86
C GLU A 65 10.41 -4.48 12.44
N GLY A 66 9.62 -3.67 13.15
CA GLY A 66 10.04 -2.43 13.80
C GLY A 66 10.23 -1.25 12.83
N ILE A 67 9.63 -1.30 11.65
CA ILE A 67 9.74 -0.25 10.63
C ILE A 67 8.49 0.63 10.68
N GLU A 68 8.65 1.92 11.04
CA GLU A 68 7.54 2.88 10.96
C GLU A 68 7.09 3.00 9.51
N THR A 69 5.80 2.76 9.28
CA THR A 69 5.22 2.69 7.94
C THR A 69 3.90 3.45 7.93
N ARG A 70 3.58 4.11 6.82
CA ARG A 70 2.29 4.79 6.61
C ARG A 70 1.69 4.38 5.29
N VAL A 71 0.39 4.09 5.29
CA VAL A 71 -0.37 3.80 4.07
C VAL A 71 -1.04 5.08 3.58
N GLN A 72 -0.80 5.40 2.32
CA GLN A 72 -1.40 6.53 1.63
C GLN A 72 -2.23 6.05 0.43
N THR A 73 -3.37 6.69 0.20
CA THR A 73 -4.31 6.29 -0.86
C THR A 73 -4.94 7.50 -1.56
N ALA A 74 -5.22 7.34 -2.86
CA ALA A 74 -5.95 8.33 -3.64
C ALA A 74 -7.46 8.36 -3.34
N ILE A 75 -8.00 7.27 -2.77
CA ILE A 75 -9.39 7.21 -2.29
C ILE A 75 -9.42 7.72 -0.86
N ASN A 76 -10.15 8.81 -0.61
CA ASN A 76 -10.26 9.35 0.74
C ASN A 76 -10.99 8.36 1.67
N MET A 77 -10.25 7.80 2.64
CA MET A 77 -10.76 6.86 3.63
C MET A 77 -10.12 7.14 4.99
N ALA A 78 -10.46 8.30 5.56
CA ALA A 78 -9.78 8.87 6.73
C ALA A 78 -9.64 7.94 7.95
N GLN A 79 -10.55 6.97 8.13
CA GLN A 79 -10.49 5.99 9.23
C GLN A 79 -9.52 4.83 8.97
N VAL A 80 -9.05 4.65 7.74
CA VAL A 80 -8.32 3.45 7.28
C VAL A 80 -6.92 3.79 6.79
N ALA A 81 -6.76 4.88 6.03
CA ALA A 81 -5.48 5.27 5.45
C ALA A 81 -5.41 6.79 5.23
N GLU A 82 -4.19 7.32 5.21
CA GLU A 82 -3.98 8.74 4.96
C GLU A 82 -4.26 9.09 3.50
N PRO A 83 -4.82 10.27 3.19
CA PRO A 83 -4.94 10.73 1.82
C PRO A 83 -3.55 10.95 1.23
N TYR A 84 -3.33 10.46 0.00
CA TYR A 84 -2.10 10.68 -0.71
C TYR A 84 -1.98 12.17 -1.11
N ILE A 85 -0.99 12.84 -0.52
CA ILE A 85 -0.61 14.21 -0.84
C ILE A 85 0.90 14.19 -1.15
N PRO A 86 1.34 14.44 -2.40
CA PRO A 86 2.74 14.27 -2.81
C PRO A 86 3.75 14.97 -1.89
N LEU A 87 3.46 16.23 -1.50
CA LEU A 87 4.32 17.00 -0.61
C LEU A 87 4.43 16.41 0.81
N ARG A 88 3.37 15.76 1.30
CA ARG A 88 3.43 15.06 2.60
C ARG A 88 4.21 13.76 2.48
N ALA A 89 4.04 13.01 1.39
CA ALA A 89 4.79 11.78 1.14
C ALA A 89 6.31 12.03 1.18
N ILE A 90 6.79 13.09 0.53
CA ILE A 90 8.21 13.48 0.56
C ILE A 90 8.68 13.81 1.99
N ARG A 91 7.92 14.64 2.74
CA ARG A 91 8.25 14.96 4.13
C ARG A 91 8.28 13.74 5.05
N HIS A 92 7.42 12.76 4.82
CA HIS A 92 7.43 11.50 5.58
C HIS A 92 8.68 10.68 5.30
N LEU A 93 9.13 10.63 4.04
CA LEU A 93 10.40 10.01 3.70
C LEU A 93 11.53 10.71 4.47
N GLU A 94 11.60 12.04 4.42
CA GLU A 94 12.62 12.86 5.09
C GLU A 94 12.69 12.66 6.62
N LYS A 95 11.54 12.51 7.29
CA LYS A 95 11.48 12.33 8.76
C LYS A 95 11.93 10.97 9.28
N GLY A 96 11.92 9.93 8.44
CA GLY A 96 12.39 8.58 8.82
C GLY A 96 13.92 8.42 8.84
N GLY A 97 14.68 9.50 8.59
CA GLY A 97 16.13 9.50 8.48
C GLY A 97 16.91 10.14 9.63
N SER A 98 16.25 10.52 10.73
CA SER A 98 16.86 11.17 11.91
C SER A 98 16.75 10.33 13.16
#